data_AF-A0A7V8BFR0-F1
#
_entry.id   AF-A0A7V8BFR0-F1
#
_cell.length_a   1.000
_cell.length_b   1.000
_cell.length_c   1.000
_cell.angle_alpha   90.00
_cell.angle_beta   90.00
_cell.angle_gamma   90.00
#
_symmetry.space_group_name_H-M   'P 1'
#
loop_
_entity.id
_entity.type
_entity.pdbx_description
1 polymer ?
#
loop_
_entity_poly.entity_id
_entity_poly.type
_entity_poly.pdbx_seq_one_letter_code
_entity_poly.pdbx_strand_id
1 'polypeptide(L)' 'MKSAKLRFSIDVLPEQDGKGYYVVVPALPGCFSQGKTVEQAMKNAKEAIALHVKALKKNGQPIPNQDRTFHTVVEIAA' A
#
# COMPACT_ATOMS: atom_id res chain seq x y z
N MET A 1 6.11 -26.26 3.14
CA MET A 1 5.55 -25.04 3.77
C MET A 1 4.80 -24.25 2.70
N LYS A 2 3.49 -24.01 2.86
CA LYS A 2 2.71 -23.26 1.86
C LYS A 2 3.21 -21.81 1.82
N SER A 3 3.72 -21.35 0.67
CA SER A 3 4.00 -19.93 0.45
C SER A 3 2.71 -19.14 0.58
N ALA A 4 2.57 -18.39 1.66
CA ALA A 4 1.44 -17.47 1.82
C ALA A 4 1.60 -16.32 0.82
N LYS A 5 0.67 -16.21 -0.14
CA LYS A 5 0.54 -15.03 -1.00
C LYS A 5 -0.04 -13.90 -0.16
N LEU A 6 0.75 -12.86 0.08
CA LEU A 6 0.27 -11.63 0.70
C LEU A 6 -0.34 -10.73 -0.38
N ARG A 7 -1.49 -10.12 -0.07
CA ARG A 7 -2.18 -9.17 -0.94
C ARG A 7 -2.43 -7.91 -0.15
N PHE A 8 -2.13 -6.77 -0.76
CA PHE A 8 -2.36 -5.46 -0.16
C PHE A 8 -3.10 -4.57 -1.15
N SER A 9 -4.12 -3.88 -0.68
CA SER A 9 -4.76 -2.77 -1.39
C SER A 9 -3.86 -1.53 -1.29
N ILE A 10 -3.78 -0.77 -2.38
CA ILE A 10 -3.05 0.49 -2.41
C ILE A 10 -3.95 1.60 -2.95
N ASP A 11 -3.80 2.79 -2.38
CA ASP A 11 -4.44 3.99 -2.88
C ASP A 11 -3.38 4.82 -3.61
N VAL A 12 -3.65 5.16 -4.88
CA VAL A 12 -2.75 5.94 -5.71
C VAL A 12 -3.36 7.33 -5.89
N LEU A 13 -2.64 8.35 -5.47
CA LEU A 13 -3.12 9.72 -5.44
C LEU A 13 -2.18 10.64 -6.23
N PRO A 14 -2.70 11.59 -7.00
CA PRO A 14 -1.86 12.60 -7.64
C PRO A 14 -1.21 13.49 -6.58
N GLU A 15 0.05 13.86 -6.79
CA GLU A 15 0.73 14.89 -6.00
C GLU A 15 0.12 16.28 -6.27
N GLN A 16 0.15 17.17 -5.28
CA GLN A 16 -0.49 18.51 -5.37
C GLN A 16 0.08 19.38 -6.50
N ASP A 17 1.35 19.18 -6.85
CA ASP A 17 2.02 19.92 -7.92
C ASP A 17 1.74 19.35 -9.32
N GLY A 18 1.00 18.24 -9.41
CA GLY A 18 0.64 17.55 -10.64
C GLY A 18 1.81 16.84 -11.35
N LYS A 19 2.98 16.69 -10.69
CA LYS A 19 4.20 16.13 -11.32
C LYS A 19 4.44 14.66 -11.02
N GLY A 20 3.59 14.06 -10.19
CA GLY A 20 3.76 12.69 -9.77
C GLY A 20 2.55 12.13 -9.07
N TYR A 21 2.75 10.93 -8.54
CA TYR A 21 1.78 10.17 -7.79
C TYR A 21 2.45 9.66 -6.52
N TYR A 22 1.72 9.72 -5.42
CA TYR A 22 2.10 9.04 -4.19
C TYR A 22 1.14 7.88 -3.92
N VAL A 23 1.65 6.89 -3.19
CA VAL A 23 0.92 5.67 -2.86
C VAL A 23 0.86 5.51 -1.35
N VAL A 24 -0.33 5.18 -0.86
CA VAL A 24 -0.58 4.80 0.53
C VAL A 24 -1.01 3.34 0.56
N VAL A 25 -0.60 2.62 1.60
CA VAL A 25 -1.02 1.24 1.85
C VAL A 25 -1.83 1.22 3.15
N PRO A 26 -3.18 1.27 3.11
CA PRO A 26 -3.97 1.49 4.32
C PRO A 26 -3.77 0.42 5.41
N ALA A 27 -3.51 -0.83 5.01
CA ALA A 27 -3.21 -1.90 5.95
C ALA A 27 -1.80 -1.84 6.55
N LEU A 28 -0.89 -1.03 6.01
CA LEU A 28 0.46 -0.82 6.53
C LEU A 28 0.66 0.67 6.82
N PRO A 29 0.12 1.20 7.94
CA PRO A 29 0.30 2.60 8.31
C PRO A 29 1.78 2.98 8.33
N GLY A 30 2.12 4.10 7.68
CA GLY A 30 3.51 4.54 7.53
C GLY A 30 4.23 3.97 6.30
N CYS A 31 3.63 3.04 5.55
CA CYS A 31 4.17 2.56 4.28
C CYS A 31 3.70 3.48 3.14
N PHE A 32 4.59 4.38 2.74
CA PHE A 32 4.37 5.33 1.64
C PHE A 32 5.38 5.10 0.53
N SER A 33 4.97 5.45 -0.69
CA SER A 33 5.86 5.48 -1.85
C SER A 33 5.43 6.55 -2.84
N GLN A 34 6.25 6.85 -3.84
CA GLN A 34 5.93 7.82 -4.87
C GLN A 34 6.61 7.49 -6.21
N GLY A 35 6.13 8.09 -7.29
CA GLY A 35 6.70 7.99 -8.62
C GLY A 35 6.16 9.05 -9.57
N LYS A 36 6.87 9.34 -10.65
CA LYS A 36 6.44 10.32 -11.66
C LYS A 36 5.24 9.84 -12.48
N THR A 37 5.07 8.52 -12.58
CA THR A 37 3.91 7.89 -13.24
C THR A 37 3.24 6.91 -12.29
N VAL A 38 1.99 6.55 -12.59
CA VAL A 38 1.23 5.55 -11.83
C VAL A 38 2.00 4.22 -11.78
N GLU A 39 2.56 3.76 -12.89
CA GLU A 39 3.31 2.50 -12.99
C GLU A 39 4.57 2.55 -12.12
N GLN A 40 5.28 3.67 -12.14
CA GLN A 40 6.46 3.86 -11.30
C GLN A 40 6.09 3.86 -9.82
N ALA A 41 5.04 4.59 -9.46
CA ALA A 41 4.56 4.67 -8.08
C ALA A 41 4.11 3.29 -7.57
N MET A 42 3.39 2.52 -8.38
CA MET A 42 3.00 1.14 -8.07
C MET A 42 4.20 0.19 -7.93
N LYS A 43 5.22 0.33 -8.80
CA LYS A 43 6.46 -0.46 -8.69
C LYS A 43 7.16 -0.17 -7.36
N ASN A 44 7.35 1.11 -7.04
CA ASN A 44 8.02 1.54 -5.82
C ASN A 44 7.20 1.12 -4.57
N ALA A 45 5.87 1.15 -4.64
CA ALA A 45 5.00 0.67 -3.57
C ALA A 45 5.19 -0.84 -3.30
N LYS A 46 5.35 -1.68 -4.33
CA LYS A 46 5.63 -3.12 -4.15
C LYS A 46 6.94 -3.34 -3.37
N GLU A 47 7.97 -2.56 -3.69
CA GLU A 47 9.26 -2.62 -2.99
C GLU A 47 9.13 -2.14 -1.53
N ALA A 48 8.44 -1.03 -1.30
CA ALA A 48 8.18 -0.49 0.03
C ALA A 48 7.39 -1.47 0.91
N ILE A 49 6.34 -2.10 0.37
CA ILE A 49 5.55 -3.13 1.06
C ILE A 49 6.43 -4.34 1.43
N ALA A 50 7.27 -4.81 0.49
CA ALA A 50 8.15 -5.95 0.74
C ALA A 50 9.14 -5.68 1.87
N LEU A 51 9.73 -4.46 1.89
CA LEU A 51 10.63 -4.02 2.95
C LEU A 51 9.90 -3.89 4.29
N HIS A 52 8.71 -3.29 4.30
CA HIS A 52 7.91 -3.11 5.51
C HIS A 52 7.50 -4.47 6.12
N VAL A 53 7.03 -5.41 5.29
CA VAL A 53 6.73 -6.79 5.74
C VAL A 53 7.97 -7.50 6.30
N LYS A 54 9.14 -7.30 5.69
CA LYS A 54 10.40 -7.85 6.21
C LYS A 54 10.73 -7.29 7.59
N ALA A 55 10.49 -5.99 7.82
CA ALA A 55 10.68 -5.36 9.12
C ALA A 55 9.70 -5.90 10.17
N LEU A 56 8.40 -6.03 9.84
CA LEU A 56 7.39 -6.63 10.74
C LEU A 56 7.80 -8.03 11.17
N LYS A 57 8.22 -8.88 10.22
CA LYS A 57 8.72 -10.24 10.51
C LYS A 57 9.93 -10.22 11.44
N LYS A 58 10.90 -9.34 11.20
CA LYS A 58 12.11 -9.23 12.03
C LYS A 58 11.77 -8.81 13.46
N ASN A 59 10.75 -7.98 13.62
CA ASN A 59 10.30 -7.48 14.93
C ASN A 59 9.27 -8.41 15.61
N GLY A 60 8.94 -9.56 15.02
CA GLY A 60 7.92 -10.47 15.55
C GLY A 60 6.50 -9.91 15.52
N GLN A 61 6.25 -8.87 14.71
CA GLN A 61 4.95 -8.22 14.59
C GLN A 61 4.06 -8.98 13.59
N PRO A 62 2.74 -9.03 13.82
CA PRO A 62 1.82 -9.68 12.89
C PRO A 62 1.78 -8.93 11.56
N ILE A 63 1.66 -9.69 10.46
CA ILE A 63 1.41 -9.11 9.14
C ILE A 63 -0.10 -8.94 8.99
N PRO A 64 -0.59 -7.72 8.71
CA PRO A 64 -2.02 -7.47 8.50
C PRO A 64 -2.57 -8.34 7.36
N ASN A 65 -3.71 -9.00 7.60
CA ASN A 65 -4.43 -9.77 6.59
C ASN A 65 -5.63 -8.96 6.09
N GLN A 66 -5.69 -8.73 4.77
CA GLN A 66 -6.77 -8.00 4.11
C GLN A 66 -7.79 -8.90 3.39
N ASP A 67 -7.70 -10.23 3.46
CA ASP A 67 -8.59 -11.16 2.73
C ASP A 67 -10.08 -11.01 3.12
N ARG A 68 -10.39 -10.33 4.22
CA ARG A 68 -11.75 -10.07 4.72
C ARG A 68 -12.13 -8.58 4.74
N THR A 69 -11.30 -7.72 4.15
CA THR A 69 -11.53 -6.27 4.11
C THR A 69 -11.63 -5.84 2.65
N PHE A 70 -12.66 -5.07 2.32
CA PHE A 70 -12.79 -4.42 1.02
C PHE A 70 -12.78 -2.90 1.23
N HIS A 71 -12.22 -2.18 0.27
CA HIS A 71 -12.25 -0.72 0.24
C HIS A 71 -13.34 -0.30 -0.75
N THR A 72 -14.16 0.66 -0.36
CA THR A 72 -15.24 1.20 -1.20
C THR A 72 -15.32 2.70 -1.00
N VAL A 73 -15.86 3.39 -1.99
CA VAL A 73 -16.22 4.81 -1.89
C VAL A 73 -17.67 4.89 -1.42
N VAL A 74 -17.95 5.81 -0.49
CA VAL A 74 -19.31 6.14 -0.04
C VAL A 74 -19.61 7.56 -0.46
N GLU A 75 -20.71 7.76 -1.18
CA GLU A 75 -21.22 9.08 -1.55
C GLU A 75 -22.18 9.58 -0.47
N ILE A 76 -22.07 10.86 -0.12
CA ILE A 76 -22.96 11.53 0.84
C ILE A 76 -23.54 12.80 0.21
N ALA A 77 -24.76 13.16 0.57
CA ALA A 77 -25.33 14.46 0.25
C ALA A 77 -24.78 15.51 1.23
N ALA A 78 -24.37 16.66 0.69
CA ALA A 78 -23.90 17.82 1.44
C ALA A 78 -25.03 18.83 1.67
#